data_AF-A0A1X1FCL0-F1
#
_entry.id   AF-A0A1X1FCL0-F1
#
_cell.length_a   1.000
_cell.length_b   1.000
_cell.length_c   1.000
_cell.angle_alpha   90.00
_cell.angle_beta   90.00
_cell.angle_gamma   90.00
#
_symmetry.space_group_name_H-M   'P 1'
#
loop_
_entity.id
_entity.type
_entity.pdbx_description
1 polymer ?
#
loop_
_entity_poly.entity_id
_entity_poly.type
_entity_poly.pdbx_seq_one_letter_code
_entity_poly.pdbx_strand_id
1 'polypeptide(L)' 'MNKKLEYGLRKIKYARLRVTGLERAYDQESNPTVKSALLTCLRKEKDKLSDYEVTGIYEED' A
#
# COMPACT_ATOMS: atom_id res chain seq x y z
N MET A 1 -20.51 -13.92 -7.00
CA MET A 1 -19.12 -13.71 -6.54
C MET A 1 -19.10 -13.81 -5.02
N ASN A 2 -18.12 -14.50 -4.42
CA ASN A 2 -18.09 -14.68 -2.97
C ASN A 2 -17.79 -13.33 -2.29
N LYS A 3 -18.64 -12.83 -1.39
CA LYS A 3 -18.52 -11.47 -0.79
C LYS A 3 -17.15 -11.21 -0.16
N LYS A 4 -16.51 -12.25 0.37
CA LYS A 4 -15.14 -12.20 0.94
C LYS A 4 -14.08 -11.89 -0.11
N LEU A 5 -14.22 -12.46 -1.31
CA LEU A 5 -13.31 -12.22 -2.43
C LEU A 5 -13.44 -10.78 -2.95
N GLU A 6 -14.67 -10.29 -3.09
CA GLU A 6 -14.94 -8.91 -3.52
C GLU A 6 -14.35 -7.88 -2.54
N TYR A 7 -14.50 -8.14 -1.25
CA TYR A 7 -13.92 -7.30 -0.21
C TYR A 7 -12.39 -7.29 -0.25
N GLY A 8 -11.76 -8.45 -0.44
CA GLY A 8 -10.31 -8.55 -0.65
C GLY A 8 -9.82 -7.76 -1.86
N LEU A 9 -10.46 -7.95 -3.02
CA LEU A 9 -10.16 -7.21 -4.26
C LEU A 9 -10.27 -5.69 -4.08
N ARG A 10 -11.28 -5.24 -3.33
CA ARG A 10 -11.45 -3.81 -3.01
C ARG A 10 -10.32 -3.29 -2.12
N LYS A 11 -9.87 -4.04 -1.12
CA LYS A 11 -8.72 -3.66 -0.28
C LYS A 11 -7.45 -3.50 -1.09
N ILE A 12 -7.14 -4.45 -1.97
CA ILE A 12 -5.94 -4.39 -2.83
C ILE A 12 -6.01 -3.20 -3.78
N LYS A 13 -7.19 -2.93 -4.34
CA LYS A 13 -7.41 -1.74 -5.18
C LYS A 13 -7.04 -0.46 -4.42
N TYR A 14 -7.49 -0.31 -3.18
CA TYR A 14 -7.15 0.86 -2.37
C TYR A 14 -5.69 0.88 -1.93
N ALA A 15 -5.10 -0.27 -1.61
CA ALA A 15 -3.68 -0.38 -1.28
C ALA A 15 -2.80 0.11 -2.44
N ARG A 16 -3.11 -0.30 -3.69
CA ARG A 16 -2.42 0.19 -4.89
C ARG A 16 -2.57 1.70 -5.07
N LEU A 17 -3.76 2.24 -4.84
CA LEU A 17 -3.99 3.69 -4.87
C LEU A 17 -3.17 4.43 -3.79
N ARG A 18 -3.07 3.86 -2.57
CA ARG A 18 -2.23 4.42 -1.50
C ARG A 18 -0.76 4.43 -1.88
N VAL A 19 -0.24 3.34 -2.46
CA VAL A 19 1.15 3.27 -2.94
C VAL A 19 1.42 4.36 -3.97
N THR A 20 0.57 4.50 -5.00
CA THR A 20 0.75 5.57 -6.01
C THR A 20 0.68 6.97 -5.38
N GLY A 21 -0.20 7.18 -4.39
CA GLY A 21 -0.28 8.44 -3.66
C GLY A 21 0.99 8.74 -2.84
N LEU A 22 1.52 7.72 -2.15
CA LEU A 22 2.74 7.82 -1.34
C LEU A 22 3.98 8.04 -2.21
N GLU A 23 4.08 7.42 -3.38
CA GLU A 23 5.16 7.67 -4.35
C GLU A 23 5.17 9.13 -4.79
N ARG A 24 4.00 9.66 -5.20
CA ARG A 24 3.88 11.07 -5.59
C ARG A 24 4.25 12.02 -4.45
N ALA A 25 3.76 11.74 -3.24
CA ALA A 25 4.08 12.53 -2.06
C ALA A 25 5.58 12.49 -1.74
N TYR A 26 6.21 11.31 -1.83
CA TYR A 26 7.64 11.13 -1.60
C TYR A 26 8.50 11.90 -2.62
N ASP A 27 8.10 11.89 -3.89
CA ASP A 27 8.80 12.59 -4.96
C ASP A 27 8.73 14.10 -4.81
N GLN A 28 7.58 14.61 -4.35
CA GLN A 28 7.32 16.05 -4.16
C GLN A 28 7.83 16.59 -2.82
N GLU A 29 8.06 15.73 -1.82
CA GLU A 29 8.50 16.16 -0.49
C GLU A 29 9.98 16.59 -0.49
N SER A 30 10.23 17.73 0.13
CA SER A 30 11.55 18.37 0.26
C SER A 30 12.11 18.28 1.68
N ASN A 31 11.24 18.17 2.69
CA ASN A 31 11.64 17.98 4.08
C ASN A 31 12.20 16.57 4.30
N PRO A 32 13.47 16.40 4.70
CA PRO A 32 14.09 15.08 4.86
C PRO A 32 13.39 14.18 5.88
N THR A 33 12.89 14.75 6.98
CA THR A 33 12.20 14.01 8.04
C THR A 33 10.88 13.46 7.53
N VAL A 34 10.08 14.30 6.86
CA VAL A 34 8.80 13.89 6.26
C VAL A 34 9.05 12.89 5.13
N LYS A 35 10.07 13.10 4.30
CA LYS A 35 10.46 12.20 3.21
C LYS A 35 10.84 10.81 3.73
N SER A 36 11.57 10.74 4.84
CA SER A 36 11.90 9.46 5.50
C SER A 36 10.67 8.76 6.07
N ALA A 37 9.73 9.51 6.65
CA ALA A 37 8.46 8.95 7.12
C ALA A 37 7.61 8.41 5.97
N LEU A 38 7.48 9.17 4.88
CA LEU A 38 6.79 8.75 3.66
C LEU A 38 7.41 7.49 3.05
N LEU A 39 8.75 7.40 3.00
CA LEU A 39 9.43 6.19 2.53
C LEU A 39 9.11 4.97 3.41
N THR A 40 9.04 5.15 4.72
CA THR A 40 8.69 4.08 5.66
C THR A 40 7.26 3.60 5.42
N CYS A 41 6.31 4.51 5.26
CA CYS A 41 4.92 4.17 4.92
C CYS A 41 4.81 3.47 3.57
N LEU A 42 5.54 3.96 2.56
CA LEU A 42 5.56 3.39 1.22
C LEU A 42 6.09 1.95 1.22
N ARG A 43 7.18 1.69 1.94
CA ARG A 43 7.73 0.33 2.09
C ARG A 43 6.72 -0.61 2.72
N LYS A 44 6.11 -0.23 3.84
CA LYS A 44 5.09 -1.04 4.53
C LYS A 44 3.92 -1.41 3.62
N GLU A 45 3.40 -0.46 2.84
CA GLU A 45 2.28 -0.76 1.93
C GLU A 45 2.70 -1.62 0.73
N LYS A 46 3.95 -1.47 0.24
CA LYS A 46 4.49 -2.35 -0.81
C LYS A 46 4.72 -3.77 -0.29
N ASP A 47 5.21 -3.93 0.93
CA ASP A 47 5.43 -5.23 1.57
C ASP A 47 4.10 -5.98 1.71
N LYS A 48 3.04 -5.33 2.22
CA LYS A 48 1.69 -5.92 2.30
C LYS A 48 1.14 -6.38 0.94
N LEU A 49 1.39 -5.60 -0.12
CA LEU A 49 0.98 -5.97 -1.48
C LEU A 49 1.78 -7.16 -2.00
N SER A 50 3.09 -7.22 -1.73
CA SER A 50 3.94 -8.36 -2.07
C SER A 50 3.50 -9.63 -1.35
N ASP A 51 3.19 -9.53 -0.06
CA ASP A 51 2.69 -10.64 0.75
C ASP A 51 1.36 -11.15 0.19
N TYR A 52 0.47 -10.24 -0.23
CA TYR A 52 -0.76 -10.61 -0.93
C TYR A 52 -0.51 -11.31 -2.26
N GLU A 53 0.48 -10.88 -3.06
CA GLU A 53 0.80 -11.52 -4.34
C GLU A 53 1.28 -12.97 -4.15
N VAL A 54 1.95 -13.26 -3.04
CA VAL A 54 2.42 -14.61 -2.69
C VAL A 54 1.32 -15.45 -2.04
N THR A 55 0.55 -14.89 -1.12
CA THR A 55 -0.38 -15.64 -0.25
C THR A 55 -1.83 -15.62 -0.72
N GLY A 56 -2.20 -14.64 -1.55
CA GLY A 56 -3.59 -14.34 -1.88
C GLY A 56 -4.41 -13.77 -0.70
N ILE A 57 -3.76 -13.43 0.41
CA ILE A 57 -4.39 -12.89 1.63
C ILE A 57 -3.83 -11.49 1.88
N TYR A 58 -4.72 -10.49 1.92
CA TYR A 58 -4.34 -9.12 2.20
C TYR A 58 -4.69 -8.81 3.66
N GLU A 59 -3.68 -8.85 4.52
CA GLU A 59 -3.81 -8.49 5.93
C GLU A 59 -3.66 -6.98 6.10
N GLU A 60 -4.75 -6.33 6.48
CA GLU A 60 -4.69 -5.08 7.23
C GLU A 60 -4.63 -5.54 8.67
N ASP A 61 -3.44 -5.54 9.28
CA ASP A 61 -3.33 -5.48 10.75
C ASP A 61 -4.34 -4.45 11.31
#